data_AF-A0A366M1A6-F1
#
_entry.id   AF-A0A366M1A6-F1
#
_cell.length_a   1.000
_cell.length_b   1.000
_cell.length_c   1.000
_cell.angle_alpha   90.00
_cell.angle_beta   90.00
_cell.angle_gamma   90.00
#
_symmetry.space_group_name_H-M   'P 1'
#
loop_
_entity.id
_entity.type
_entity.pdbx_description
1 polymer ?
#
loop_
_entity_poly.entity_id
_entity_poly.type
_entity_poly.pdbx_seq_one_letter_code
_entity_poly.pdbx_strand_id
1 'polypeptide(L)'
;MLWVLPDGFLPGCSERSVFLVWDVEVADSPRACGVTDSPGTAERAMLDALATRPEGRGRVRYARLSFIGVGYVYGPAVLTAHRKDGATVVRAGDAWENTS
;
A
#
# COMPACT_ATOMS: atom_id res chain seq x y z
N MET A 1 -4.28 15.09 11.82
CA MET A 1 -3.05 14.29 11.87
C MET A 1 -2.25 14.62 10.62
N LEU A 2 -1.14 15.34 10.77
CA LEU A 2 -0.33 15.87 9.67
C LEU A 2 0.77 14.84 9.36
N TRP A 3 0.72 14.20 8.20
CA TRP A 3 1.74 13.25 7.78
C TRP A 3 2.96 14.01 7.25
N VAL A 4 4.09 13.90 7.97
CA VAL A 4 5.39 14.46 7.54
C VAL A 4 6.02 13.46 6.57
N LEU A 5 6.17 13.86 5.31
CA LEU A 5 6.93 13.10 4.32
C LEU A 5 8.43 13.19 4.64
N PRO A 6 9.20 12.09 4.62
CA PRO A 6 10.64 12.13 4.87
C PRO A 6 11.38 12.89 3.76
N ASP A 7 12.46 13.55 4.20
CA ASP A 7 13.27 14.52 3.45
C ASP A 7 13.86 13.92 2.14
N GLY A 8 13.70 14.65 1.03
CA GLY A 8 14.01 14.21 -0.34
C GLY A 8 12.96 14.60 -1.39
N PHE A 9 11.82 15.16 -0.94
CA PHE A 9 10.72 15.67 -1.76
C PHE A 9 11.01 17.10 -2.23
N LEU A 10 11.91 17.28 -3.20
CA LEU A 10 12.24 18.62 -3.72
C LEU A 10 11.02 19.30 -4.40
N PRO A 11 10.67 20.54 -4.03
CA PRO A 11 9.60 21.30 -4.68
C PRO A 11 10.17 21.98 -5.92
N GLY A 12 9.93 21.44 -7.12
CA GLY A 12 10.42 22.08 -8.34
C GLY A 12 10.65 21.13 -9.52
N CYS A 13 9.63 20.36 -9.87
CA CYS A 13 9.46 19.71 -11.17
C CYS A 13 8.05 19.14 -11.12
N SER A 14 7.14 19.68 -11.94
CA SER A 14 5.69 19.43 -11.99
C SER A 14 5.25 18.13 -11.32
N GLU A 15 4.35 18.24 -10.33
CA GLU A 15 3.54 17.17 -9.73
C GLU A 15 3.98 15.78 -10.17
N ARG A 16 5.10 15.30 -9.63
CA ARG A 16 5.53 13.91 -9.84
C ARG A 16 4.43 13.05 -9.25
N SER A 17 3.46 12.63 -10.06
CA SER A 17 2.25 11.95 -9.60
C SER A 17 2.67 10.79 -8.69
N VAL A 18 2.47 10.98 -7.39
CA VAL A 18 2.74 9.96 -6.40
C VAL A 18 1.50 9.10 -6.41
N PHE A 19 1.66 7.86 -6.83
CA PHE A 19 0.62 6.87 -6.76
C PHE A 19 0.76 6.09 -5.45
N LEU A 20 -0.32 5.47 -5.04
CA LEU A 20 -0.36 4.44 -4.03
C LEU A 20 -0.74 3.14 -4.71
N VAL A 21 0.07 2.12 -4.50
CA VAL A 21 -0.21 0.75 -4.93
C VAL A 21 -0.67 0.00 -3.71
N TRP A 22 -1.83 -0.64 -3.82
CA TRP A 22 -2.34 -1.55 -2.82
C TRP A 22 -2.28 -2.98 -3.35
N ASP A 23 -1.94 -3.91 -2.48
CA ASP A 23 -1.85 -5.32 -2.81
C ASP A 23 -2.31 -6.19 -1.65
N VAL A 24 -2.98 -7.30 -1.95
CA VAL A 24 -3.50 -8.27 -0.99
C VAL A 24 -3.03 -9.66 -1.40
N GLU A 25 -2.30 -10.29 -0.51
CA GLU A 25 -1.79 -11.66 -0.62
C GLU A 25 -2.60 -12.61 0.28
N VAL A 26 -2.96 -13.76 -0.29
CA VAL A 26 -3.69 -14.83 0.38
C VAL A 26 -3.05 -16.14 -0.06
N ALA A 27 -2.80 -17.06 0.88
CA ALA A 27 -2.03 -18.27 0.62
C ALA A 27 -2.59 -19.13 -0.52
N ASP A 28 -3.92 -19.21 -0.64
CA ASP A 28 -4.61 -20.13 -1.57
C ASP A 28 -5.49 -19.39 -2.58
N SER A 29 -5.11 -18.15 -2.96
CA SER A 29 -5.94 -17.35 -3.85
C SER A 29 -5.15 -16.34 -4.67
N PRO A 30 -5.68 -15.96 -5.85
CA PRO A 30 -5.03 -14.97 -6.68
C PRO A 30 -4.88 -13.66 -5.92
N ARG A 31 -3.66 -13.12 -5.96
CA ARG A 31 -3.31 -11.81 -5.40
C ARG A 31 -4.21 -10.74 -6.03
N ALA A 32 -4.81 -9.89 -5.20
CA ALA A 32 -5.53 -8.71 -5.67
C ALA A 32 -4.60 -7.49 -5.54
N CYS A 33 -4.59 -6.61 -6.54
CA CYS A 33 -3.83 -5.37 -6.46
C CYS A 33 -4.44 -4.28 -7.32
N GLY A 34 -4.06 -3.04 -7.03
CA GLY A 34 -4.46 -1.88 -7.81
C GLY A 34 -3.60 -0.66 -7.52
N VAL A 35 -3.79 0.38 -8.33
CA VAL A 35 -3.08 1.66 -8.22
C VAL A 35 -4.09 2.80 -8.17
N THR A 36 -3.85 3.78 -7.30
CA THR A 36 -4.66 4.99 -7.17
C THR A 36 -3.80 6.12 -6.62
N ASP A 37 -4.13 7.37 -6.91
CA ASP A 37 -3.50 8.57 -6.37
C ASP A 37 -4.08 8.99 -4.99
N SER A 38 -5.17 8.36 -4.54
CA SER A 38 -5.83 8.70 -3.28
C SER A 38 -5.54 7.67 -2.18
N PRO A 39 -4.98 8.09 -1.02
CA PRO A 39 -4.65 7.17 0.07
C PRO A 39 -5.89 6.51 0.67
N GLY A 40 -6.98 7.28 0.85
CA GLY A 40 -8.23 6.73 1.38
C GLY A 40 -8.88 5.71 0.42
N THR A 41 -8.75 5.93 -0.89
CA THR A 41 -9.21 4.96 -1.90
C THR A 41 -8.36 3.70 -1.88
N ALA A 42 -7.04 3.83 -1.74
CA ALA A 42 -6.11 2.68 -1.67
C ALA A 42 -6.38 1.81 -0.44
N GLU A 43 -6.53 2.44 0.73
CA GLU A 43 -6.85 1.75 1.97
C GLU A 43 -8.19 1.03 1.88
N ARG A 44 -9.23 1.73 1.42
CA ARG A 44 -10.57 1.15 1.30
C ARG A 44 -10.59 -0.03 0.33
N ALA A 45 -9.92 0.08 -0.82
CA ALA A 45 -9.84 -1.01 -1.80
C ALA A 45 -9.08 -2.23 -1.24
N MET A 46 -7.98 -2.00 -0.51
CA MET A 46 -7.25 -3.06 0.19
C MET A 46 -8.13 -3.77 1.22
N LEU A 47 -8.86 -3.02 2.05
CA LEU A 47 -9.73 -3.57 3.09
C LEU A 47 -10.92 -4.32 2.51
N ASP A 48 -11.52 -3.81 1.43
CA ASP A 48 -12.60 -4.48 0.71
C ASP A 48 -12.14 -5.82 0.13
N ALA A 49 -10.98 -5.83 -0.54
CA ALA A 49 -10.37 -7.05 -1.05
C ALA A 49 -10.05 -8.06 0.07
N LEU A 50 -9.51 -7.61 1.20
CA LEU A 50 -9.29 -8.45 2.39
C LEU A 50 -10.60 -8.97 3.00
N ALA A 51 -11.68 -8.18 2.99
CA ALA A 51 -12.95 -8.55 3.61
C ALA A 51 -13.61 -9.76 2.95
N THR A 52 -13.34 -9.98 1.65
CA THR A 52 -13.81 -11.15 0.91
C THR A 52 -13.11 -12.46 1.29
N ARG A 53 -12.10 -12.41 2.17
CA ARG A 53 -11.22 -13.54 2.48
C ARG A 53 -11.22 -13.86 3.98
N PRO A 54 -11.14 -15.13 4.40
CA PRO A 54 -11.06 -15.51 5.81
C PRO A 54 -9.72 -15.12 6.43
N GLU A 55 -8.65 -15.20 5.64
CA GLU A 55 -7.27 -14.90 6.03
C GLU A 55 -6.58 -14.17 4.87
N GLY A 56 -5.65 -13.27 5.19
CA GLY A 56 -4.89 -12.56 4.18
C GLY A 56 -4.10 -11.39 4.74
N ARG A 57 -3.18 -10.88 3.94
CA ARG A 57 -2.36 -9.71 4.26
C ARG A 57 -2.49 -8.69 3.16
N GLY A 58 -2.70 -7.44 3.52
CA GLY A 58 -2.76 -6.30 2.62
C GLY A 58 -1.64 -5.31 2.92
N ARG A 59 -1.18 -4.62 1.90
CA ARG A 59 -0.24 -3.52 2.02
C ARG A 59 -0.58 -2.40 1.05
N VAL A 60 -0.40 -1.16 1.49
CA VAL A 60 -0.39 0.03 0.65
C VAL A 60 1.02 0.60 0.65
N ARG A 61 1.58 0.91 -0.51
CA ARG A 61 2.90 1.55 -0.66
C ARG A 61 2.81 2.75 -1.59
N TYR A 62 3.67 3.73 -1.35
CA TYR A 62 3.91 4.75 -2.37
C TYR A 62 4.55 4.12 -3.61
N ALA A 63 4.19 4.63 -4.76
CA ALA A 63 4.74 4.24 -6.04
C ALA A 63 4.90 5.48 -6.90
N ARG A 64 5.96 5.48 -7.71
CA ARG A 64 6.18 6.54 -8.69
C ARG A 64 6.51 5.92 -10.03
N LEU A 65 5.92 6.45 -11.09
CA LEU A 65 6.26 6.04 -12.44
C LEU A 65 7.69 6.46 -12.75
N SER A 66 8.54 5.49 -13.12
CA SER A 66 9.87 5.79 -13.64
C SER A 66 9.79 6.05 -15.13
N PHE A 67 10.41 7.14 -15.58
CA PHE A 67 10.53 7.45 -17.00
C PHE A 67 11.74 6.75 -17.64
N ILE A 68 12.73 6.37 -16.83
CA ILE A 68 14.02 5.79 -17.28
C ILE A 68 13.97 4.25 -17.36
N GLY A 69 12.93 3.63 -16.77
CA GLY A 69 12.64 2.22 -16.92
C GLY A 69 11.13 2.01 -16.86
N VAL A 70 10.57 1.26 -17.81
CA VAL A 70 9.14 0.97 -17.87
C VAL A 70 8.71 0.31 -16.56
N GLY A 71 7.97 1.02 -15.71
CA GLY A 71 7.44 0.47 -14.46
C GLY A 71 7.33 1.46 -13.30
N TYR A 72 6.95 0.91 -12.14
CA TYR A 72 6.82 1.65 -10.89
C TYR A 72 8.06 1.46 -10.01
N VAL A 73 8.56 2.57 -9.46
CA VAL A 73 9.49 2.57 -8.34
C VAL A 73 8.67 2.63 -7.06
N TYR A 74 8.78 1.60 -6.23
CA TYR A 74 8.03 1.48 -4.98
C TYR A 74 8.80 2.12 -3.82
N GLY A 75 8.10 2.93 -3.04
CA GLY A 75 8.57 3.53 -1.80
C GLY A 75 8.16 2.73 -0.55
N PRO A 76 8.30 3.32 0.64
CA PRO A 76 7.93 2.69 1.90
C PRO A 76 6.44 2.33 1.95
N ALA A 77 6.11 1.33 2.78
CA ALA A 77 4.72 1.00 3.06
C ALA A 77 4.08 2.09 3.92
N VAL A 78 2.88 2.50 3.53
CA VAL A 78 2.06 3.49 4.21
C VAL A 78 1.16 2.80 5.23
N LEU A 79 0.59 1.67 4.84
CA LEU A 79 -0.33 0.89 5.64
C LEU A 79 -0.09 -0.60 5.39
N THR A 80 -0.23 -1.37 6.45
CA THR A 80 -0.30 -2.83 6.39
C THR A 80 -1.57 -3.28 7.09
N ALA A 81 -2.23 -4.29 6.55
CA ALA A 81 -3.40 -4.89 7.15
C ALA A 81 -3.23 -6.40 7.20
N HIS A 82 -3.60 -7.02 8.32
CA HIS A 82 -3.60 -8.46 8.49
C HIS A 82 -5.01 -8.90 8.85
N ARG A 83 -5.57 -9.84 8.11
CA ARG A 83 -6.83 -10.48 8.44
C ARG A 83 -6.58 -11.91 8.89
N LYS A 84 -7.08 -12.25 10.06
CA LYS A 84 -7.01 -13.58 10.66
C LYS A 84 -8.30 -13.89 11.40
N ASP A 85 -8.84 -15.08 11.21
CA ASP A 85 -10.09 -15.51 11.85
C ASP A 85 -11.24 -14.48 11.65
N GLY A 86 -11.28 -13.82 10.49
CA GLY A 86 -12.27 -12.77 10.17
C GLY A 86 -12.03 -11.41 10.81
N ALA A 87 -11.07 -11.27 11.73
CA ALA A 87 -10.67 -9.99 12.32
C ALA A 87 -9.57 -9.33 11.47
N THR A 88 -9.77 -8.06 11.08
CA THR A 88 -8.77 -7.26 10.36
C THR A 88 -8.06 -6.30 11.30
N VAL A 89 -6.73 -6.39 11.37
CA VAL A 89 -5.86 -5.47 12.10
C VAL A 89 -5.13 -4.58 11.09
N VAL A 90 -5.28 -3.26 11.21
CA VAL A 90 -4.60 -2.27 10.34
C VAL A 90 -3.51 -1.57 11.15
N ARG A 91 -2.33 -1.41 10.55
CA ARG A 91 -1.19 -0.71 11.14
C ARG A 91 -0.62 0.29 10.14
N ALA A 92 -0.31 1.50 10.62
CA ALA A 92 0.45 2.46 9.84
C ALA A 92 1.91 2.03 9.72
N GLY A 93 2.49 2.24 8.54
CA GLY A 93 3.86 1.88 8.21
C GLY A 93 4.06 0.41 7.81
N ASP A 94 5.32 0.06 7.56
CA ASP A 94 5.73 -1.31 7.28
C ASP A 94 5.77 -2.11 8.59
N ALA A 95 4.74 -2.93 8.81
CA ALA A 95 4.67 -3.89 9.91
C ALA A 95 4.99 -5.31 9.45
N TRP A 96 5.49 -5.46 8.21
CA TRP A 96 5.80 -6.77 7.62
C TRP A 96 6.93 -7.45 8.40
N GLU A 97 7.79 -6.66 9.06
CA GLU A 97 8.95 -7.09 9.84
C GLU A 97 8.69 -6.94 11.36
N ASN A 98 7.84 -7.79 11.95
CA ASN A 98 7.80 -7.98 13.41
C ASN A 98 7.14 -9.31 13.83
N THR A 99 7.53 -10.38 13.16
CA THR A 99 7.41 -11.74 13.70
C THR A 99 8.75 -12.42 13.45
N SER A 100 9.71 -12.15 14.33
CA SER A 100 10.83 -13.05 14.62
C SER A 100 10.43 -13.98 15.75
#